data_AF-A0A6J5GGY3-F1
#
_entry.id   AF-A0A6J5GGY3-F1
#
_cell.length_a   1.000
_cell.length_b   1.000
_cell.length_c   1.000
_cell.angle_alpha   90.00
_cell.angle_beta   90.00
_cell.angle_gamma   90.00
#
_symmetry.space_group_name_H-M   'P 1'
#
loop_
_entity.id
_entity.type
_entity.pdbx_description
1 polymer ?
#
loop_
_entity_poly.entity_id
_entity_poly.type
_entity_poly.pdbx_seq_one_letter_code
_entity_poly.pdbx_strand_id
1 'polypeptide(L)'
;MSSKSRARKHGQSAMSPLLRALTFSRTAHEPVTAAMLLQSYAALDAFQRGQGSRALHTTLSRHLLVSQELARLGVGEDVLADIESAHAAMVRLDTREHEGGKWTLEDHEYARLCTALAILDEQLSAASLSEIASAEARMIEGLMRSAQAQVLAEAAV
;
A
#
# COMPACT_ATOMS: atom_id res chain seq x y z
N MET A 1 62.78 23.31 -20.12
CA MET A 1 61.83 24.19 -19.39
C MET A 1 60.57 23.37 -19.13
N SER A 2 60.27 23.06 -17.87
CA SER A 2 59.23 22.08 -17.48
C SER A 2 57.92 22.79 -17.16
N SER A 3 56.91 22.61 -18.01
CA SER A 3 55.60 23.24 -17.90
C SER A 3 54.72 22.48 -16.89
N LYS A 4 54.61 23.01 -15.66
CA LYS A 4 53.66 22.54 -14.65
C LYS A 4 52.24 22.96 -15.02
N SER A 5 51.43 22.01 -15.48
CA SER A 5 49.98 22.16 -15.65
C SER A 5 49.29 22.18 -14.28
N ARG A 6 48.87 23.37 -13.84
CA ARG A 6 47.98 23.54 -12.67
C ARG A 6 46.57 23.13 -13.07
N ALA A 7 46.13 21.94 -12.65
CA ALA A 7 44.73 21.53 -12.73
C ALA A 7 43.87 22.41 -11.80
N ARG A 8 42.98 23.22 -12.37
CA ARG A 8 41.93 23.94 -11.64
C ARG A 8 40.86 22.92 -11.20
N LYS A 9 40.77 22.65 -9.89
CA LYS A 9 39.62 21.94 -9.30
C LYS A 9 38.38 22.80 -9.50
N HIS A 10 37.47 22.35 -10.35
CA HIS A 10 36.13 22.92 -10.50
C HIS A 10 35.40 22.78 -9.16
N GLY A 11 35.00 23.91 -8.57
CA GLY A 11 34.17 23.95 -7.38
C GLY A 11 32.77 23.46 -7.73
N GLN A 12 32.57 22.14 -7.67
CA GLN A 12 31.23 21.59 -7.59
C GLN A 12 30.66 22.05 -6.25
N SER A 13 29.61 22.86 -6.30
CA SER A 13 28.77 23.15 -5.13
C SER A 13 28.25 21.83 -4.60
N ALA A 14 28.96 21.27 -3.62
CA ALA A 14 28.60 20.03 -2.99
C ALA A 14 27.46 20.34 -2.04
N MET A 15 26.22 20.11 -2.47
CA MET A 15 25.10 19.98 -1.53
C MET A 15 25.54 19.06 -0.39
N SER A 16 25.35 19.53 0.84
CA SER A 16 25.74 18.80 2.03
C SER A 16 25.05 17.43 2.04
N PRO A 17 25.67 16.38 2.60
CA PRO A 17 25.09 15.03 2.63
C PRO A 17 23.68 15.01 3.25
N LEU A 18 23.42 15.87 4.24
CA LEU A 18 22.13 16.02 4.90
C LEU A 18 21.10 16.66 3.97
N LEU A 19 21.45 17.76 3.29
CA LEU A 19 20.57 18.43 2.33
C LEU A 19 20.31 17.53 1.10
N ARG A 20 21.31 16.72 0.72
CA ARG A 20 21.16 15.67 -0.29
C ARG A 20 20.18 14.59 0.17
N ALA A 21 20.34 14.06 1.39
CA ALA A 21 19.41 13.08 1.96
C ALA A 21 17.98 13.62 2.10
N LEU A 22 17.81 14.89 2.48
CA LEU A 22 16.49 15.54 2.56
C LEU A 22 15.87 15.85 1.20
N THR A 23 16.68 16.14 0.18
CA THR A 23 16.19 16.38 -1.20
C THR A 23 15.77 15.07 -1.85
N PHE A 24 16.55 13.99 -1.66
CA PHE A 24 16.25 12.67 -2.21
C PHE A 24 15.33 11.82 -1.33
N SER A 25 15.01 12.24 -0.10
CA SER A 25 14.06 11.52 0.74
C SER A 25 12.68 11.46 0.09
N ARG A 26 12.31 12.47 -0.72
CA ARG A 26 11.07 12.48 -1.53
C ARG A 26 11.06 11.47 -2.67
N THR A 27 12.20 11.20 -3.29
CA THR A 27 12.37 10.22 -4.38
C THR A 27 12.70 8.81 -3.87
N ALA A 28 13.02 8.64 -2.58
CA ALA A 28 13.44 7.36 -2.02
C ALA A 28 12.27 6.37 -1.79
N HIS A 29 11.03 6.83 -1.80
CA HIS A 29 9.82 6.02 -1.49
C HIS A 29 8.87 5.83 -2.68
N GLU A 30 9.09 6.55 -3.78
CA GLU A 30 8.51 6.22 -5.08
C GLU A 30 8.65 4.73 -5.41
N PRO A 31 9.80 4.04 -5.19
CA PRO A 31 9.88 2.60 -5.44
C PRO A 31 8.99 1.75 -4.52
N VAL A 32 8.74 2.17 -3.28
CA VAL A 32 7.91 1.42 -2.32
C VAL A 32 6.42 1.59 -2.64
N THR A 33 5.98 2.84 -2.83
CA THR A 33 4.59 3.16 -3.20
C THR A 33 4.22 2.61 -4.57
N ALA A 34 5.11 2.72 -5.56
CA ALA A 34 4.94 2.09 -6.87
C ALA A 34 4.90 0.57 -6.78
N ALA A 35 5.72 -0.05 -5.92
CA ALA A 35 5.64 -1.50 -5.70
C ALA A 35 4.31 -1.92 -5.06
N MET A 36 3.80 -1.17 -4.08
CA MET A 36 2.50 -1.43 -3.47
C MET A 36 1.37 -1.37 -4.51
N LEU A 37 1.36 -0.33 -5.35
CA LEU A 37 0.37 -0.19 -6.42
C LEU A 37 0.50 -1.30 -7.46
N LEU A 38 1.72 -1.58 -7.93
CA LEU A 38 1.95 -2.65 -8.90
C LEU A 38 1.48 -4.00 -8.38
N GLN A 39 1.79 -4.34 -7.12
CA GLN A 39 1.33 -5.57 -6.48
C GLN A 39 -0.20 -5.61 -6.36
N SER A 40 -0.84 -4.48 -6.08
CA SER A 40 -2.28 -4.38 -5.95
C SER A 40 -2.99 -4.60 -7.29
N TYR A 41 -2.53 -3.94 -8.35
CA TYR A 41 -3.06 -4.14 -9.70
C TYR A 41 -2.76 -5.55 -10.24
N ALA A 42 -1.58 -6.13 -9.92
CA ALA A 42 -1.27 -7.51 -10.29
C ALA A 42 -2.18 -8.52 -9.58
N ALA A 43 -2.50 -8.30 -8.29
CA ALA A 43 -3.46 -9.12 -7.58
C ALA A 43 -4.87 -9.00 -8.20
N LEU A 44 -5.31 -7.77 -8.51
CA LEU A 44 -6.61 -7.54 -9.16
C LEU A 44 -6.72 -8.22 -10.52
N ASP A 45 -5.69 -8.10 -11.37
CA ASP A 45 -5.62 -8.79 -12.67
C ASP A 45 -5.64 -10.32 -12.51
N ALA A 46 -4.91 -10.86 -11.52
CA ALA A 46 -4.93 -12.28 -11.22
C ALA A 46 -6.33 -12.77 -10.80
N PHE A 47 -7.06 -12.01 -9.97
CA PHE A 47 -8.43 -12.35 -9.59
C PHE A 47 -9.39 -12.28 -10.79
N GLN A 48 -9.23 -11.29 -11.67
CA GLN A 48 -10.05 -11.20 -12.89
C GLN A 48 -9.84 -12.40 -13.81
N ARG A 49 -8.63 -12.96 -13.84
CA ARG A 49 -8.26 -14.14 -14.65
C ARG A 49 -8.49 -15.47 -13.94
N GLY A 50 -9.02 -15.47 -12.71
CA GLY A 50 -9.18 -16.67 -11.90
C GLY A 50 -7.86 -17.32 -11.45
N GLN A 51 -6.76 -16.58 -11.53
CA GLN A 51 -5.40 -17.00 -11.13
C GLN A 51 -5.00 -16.43 -9.77
N GLY A 52 -5.98 -16.05 -8.95
CA GLY A 52 -5.71 -15.54 -7.61
C GLY A 52 -5.10 -16.60 -6.69
N SER A 53 -4.63 -16.13 -5.54
CA SER A 53 -4.11 -17.00 -4.49
C SER A 53 -4.32 -16.33 -3.14
N ARG A 54 -4.24 -17.12 -2.06
CA ARG A 54 -4.29 -16.62 -0.68
C ARG A 54 -3.23 -15.54 -0.41
N ALA A 55 -2.05 -15.69 -1.01
CA ALA A 55 -0.97 -14.70 -0.88
C ALA A 55 -1.36 -13.36 -1.53
N LEU A 56 -1.89 -13.39 -2.75
CA LEU A 56 -2.38 -12.19 -3.45
C LEU A 56 -3.55 -11.55 -2.70
N HIS A 57 -4.45 -12.36 -2.15
CA HIS A 57 -5.59 -11.88 -1.35
C HIS A 57 -5.11 -11.17 -0.08
N THR A 58 -4.15 -11.77 0.62
CA THR A 58 -3.55 -11.18 1.82
C THR A 58 -2.85 -9.86 1.51
N THR A 59 -2.07 -9.82 0.42
CA THR A 59 -1.37 -8.61 -0.01
C THR A 59 -2.33 -7.48 -0.35
N LEU A 60 -3.36 -7.75 -1.17
CA LEU A 60 -4.32 -6.72 -1.54
C LEU A 60 -5.15 -6.26 -0.33
N SER A 61 -5.58 -7.19 0.53
CA SER A 61 -6.30 -6.85 1.77
C SER A 61 -5.46 -5.95 2.69
N ARG A 62 -4.16 -6.22 2.80
CA ARG A 62 -3.23 -5.36 3.56
C ARG A 62 -3.16 -3.96 2.97
N HIS A 63 -3.02 -3.81 1.66
CA HIS A 63 -2.94 -2.49 1.03
C HIS A 63 -4.25 -1.68 1.18
N LEU A 64 -5.40 -2.35 1.13
CA LEU A 64 -6.69 -1.71 1.43
C LEU A 64 -6.78 -1.25 2.90
N LEU A 65 -6.25 -2.03 3.85
CA LEU A 65 -6.18 -1.58 5.25
C LEU A 65 -5.25 -0.38 5.43
N VAL A 66 -4.13 -0.32 4.71
CA VAL A 66 -3.27 0.87 4.69
C VAL A 66 -4.04 2.08 4.16
N SER A 67 -4.78 1.93 3.05
CA SER A 67 -5.66 2.98 2.50
C SER A 67 -6.69 3.47 3.53
N GLN A 68 -7.30 2.56 4.28
CA GLN A 68 -8.25 2.89 5.33
C GLN A 68 -7.59 3.69 6.47
N GLU A 69 -6.39 3.29 6.91
CA GLU A 69 -5.68 4.03 7.96
C GLU A 69 -5.15 5.39 7.48
N LEU A 70 -4.79 5.52 6.21
CA LEU A 70 -4.47 6.81 5.58
C LEU A 70 -5.68 7.75 5.60
N ALA A 71 -6.87 7.25 5.23
CA ALA A 71 -8.11 8.03 5.32
C ALA A 71 -8.39 8.47 6.77
N ARG A 72 -8.16 7.59 7.75
CA ARG A 72 -8.28 7.93 9.19
C ARG A 72 -7.21 8.90 9.71
N LEU A 73 -6.13 9.09 8.97
CA LEU A 73 -5.12 10.13 9.23
C LEU A 73 -5.45 11.45 8.51
N GLY A 74 -6.53 11.48 7.71
CA GLY A 74 -6.97 12.65 6.95
C GLY A 74 -6.44 12.70 5.51
N VAL A 75 -5.80 11.64 5.02
CA VAL A 75 -5.35 11.56 3.62
C VAL A 75 -6.46 10.97 2.76
N GLY A 76 -7.14 11.82 1.99
CA GLY A 76 -8.33 11.46 1.23
C GLY A 76 -9.57 11.47 2.14
N GLU A 77 -10.27 12.60 2.17
CA GLU A 77 -11.52 12.75 2.93
C GLU A 77 -12.67 12.02 2.23
N ASP A 78 -13.65 11.53 3.00
CA ASP A 78 -14.88 10.89 2.52
C ASP A 78 -14.74 9.60 1.68
N VAL A 79 -13.54 9.02 1.56
CA VAL A 79 -13.29 7.78 0.80
C VAL A 79 -13.51 6.48 1.58
N LEU A 80 -13.79 6.56 2.89
CA LEU A 80 -13.89 5.37 3.77
C LEU A 80 -14.96 4.38 3.31
N ALA A 81 -16.12 4.87 2.86
CA ALA A 81 -17.21 4.01 2.41
C ALA A 81 -16.82 3.18 1.17
N ASP A 82 -16.04 3.75 0.25
CA ASP A 82 -15.55 3.04 -0.93
C ASP A 82 -14.51 1.98 -0.57
N ILE A 83 -13.61 2.29 0.35
CA ILE A 83 -12.62 1.34 0.87
C ILE A 83 -13.31 0.18 1.61
N GLU A 84 -14.30 0.47 2.46
CA GLU A 84 -15.10 -0.56 3.16
C GLU A 84 -15.87 -1.46 2.17
N SER A 85 -16.42 -0.88 1.10
CA SER A 85 -17.07 -1.61 0.02
C SER A 85 -16.11 -2.56 -0.70
N ALA A 86 -14.86 -2.14 -0.92
CA ALA A 86 -13.80 -2.98 -1.45
C ALA A 86 -13.36 -4.09 -0.48
N HIS A 87 -13.27 -3.79 0.82
CA HIS A 87 -13.04 -4.82 1.85
C HIS A 87 -14.15 -5.88 1.85
N ALA A 88 -15.41 -5.47 1.75
CA ALA A 88 -16.52 -6.40 1.66
C ALA A 88 -16.44 -7.30 0.41
N ALA A 89 -15.92 -6.78 -0.71
CA ALA A 89 -15.61 -7.59 -1.90
C ALA A 89 -14.50 -8.62 -1.64
N MET A 90 -13.42 -8.23 -0.94
CA MET A 90 -12.36 -9.17 -0.57
C MET A 90 -12.85 -10.28 0.37
N VAL A 91 -13.77 -9.97 1.29
CA VAL A 91 -14.39 -10.99 2.15
C VAL A 91 -15.23 -11.97 1.34
N ARG A 92 -16.09 -11.48 0.45
CA ARG A 92 -16.89 -12.36 -0.43
C ARG A 92 -16.02 -13.22 -1.33
N LEU A 93 -14.92 -12.67 -1.84
CA LEU A 93 -13.93 -13.43 -2.61
C LEU A 93 -13.33 -14.58 -1.80
N ASP A 94 -12.98 -14.35 -0.53
CA ASP A 94 -12.46 -15.41 0.36
C ASP A 94 -13.52 -16.49 0.63
N THR A 95 -14.77 -16.09 0.87
CA THR A 95 -15.88 -17.04 1.05
C THR A 95 -16.08 -17.92 -0.20
N ARG A 96 -16.07 -17.33 -1.40
CA ARG A 96 -16.19 -18.10 -2.65
C ARG A 96 -15.02 -19.06 -2.86
N GLU A 97 -13.82 -18.66 -2.46
CA GLU A 97 -12.70 -19.58 -2.52
C GLU A 97 -12.90 -20.76 -1.57
N HIS A 98 -13.36 -20.51 -0.35
CA HIS A 98 -13.60 -21.56 0.62
C HIS A 98 -14.68 -22.55 0.17
N GLU A 99 -15.74 -22.05 -0.47
CA GLU A 99 -16.88 -22.88 -0.91
C GLU A 99 -16.63 -23.58 -2.25
N GLY A 100 -15.90 -22.96 -3.17
CA GLY A 100 -15.82 -23.39 -4.56
C GLY A 100 -14.42 -23.46 -5.15
N GLY A 101 -13.37 -23.12 -4.40
CA GLY A 101 -11.98 -23.10 -4.83
C GLY A 101 -11.67 -22.04 -5.89
N LYS A 102 -12.50 -21.00 -6.01
CA LYS A 102 -12.41 -20.00 -7.09
C LYS A 102 -11.99 -18.63 -6.57
N TRP A 103 -10.88 -18.14 -7.10
CA TRP A 103 -10.42 -16.76 -6.94
C TRP A 103 -10.94 -15.86 -8.06
N THR A 104 -12.25 -15.71 -8.17
CA THR A 104 -12.89 -14.90 -9.22
C THR A 104 -13.79 -13.82 -8.62
N LEU A 105 -13.65 -12.61 -9.14
CA LEU A 105 -14.48 -11.47 -8.80
C LEU A 105 -15.71 -11.41 -9.71
N GLU A 106 -16.83 -10.91 -9.17
CA GLU A 106 -17.94 -10.46 -9.98
C GLU A 106 -17.67 -9.03 -10.51
N ASP A 107 -18.29 -8.63 -11.62
CA ASP A 107 -18.02 -7.34 -12.28
C ASP A 107 -18.17 -6.14 -11.32
N HIS A 108 -19.18 -6.18 -10.46
CA HIS A 108 -19.43 -5.11 -9.49
C HIS A 108 -18.36 -5.06 -8.38
N GLU A 109 -17.72 -6.18 -8.07
CA GLU A 109 -16.64 -6.27 -7.09
C GLU A 109 -15.32 -5.83 -7.68
N TYR A 110 -15.07 -6.22 -8.94
CA TYR A 110 -13.96 -5.71 -9.71
C TYR A 110 -14.01 -4.18 -9.78
N ALA A 111 -15.17 -3.59 -10.11
CA ALA A 111 -15.35 -2.14 -10.14
C ALA A 111 -15.08 -1.45 -8.78
N ARG A 112 -15.53 -2.06 -7.67
CA ARG A 112 -15.25 -1.55 -6.32
C ARG A 112 -13.75 -1.59 -6.00
N LEU A 113 -13.07 -2.67 -6.37
CA LEU A 113 -11.63 -2.79 -6.17
C LEU A 113 -10.86 -1.79 -7.05
N CYS A 114 -11.25 -1.59 -8.31
CA CYS A 114 -10.67 -0.54 -9.15
C CYS A 114 -10.81 0.84 -8.51
N THR A 115 -11.99 1.15 -7.96
CA THR A 115 -12.23 2.43 -7.27
C THR A 115 -11.31 2.59 -6.06
N ALA A 116 -11.20 1.57 -5.21
CA ALA A 116 -10.31 1.59 -4.06
C ALA A 116 -8.82 1.65 -4.44
N LEU A 117 -8.41 1.06 -5.57
CA LEU A 117 -7.03 1.18 -6.06
C LEU A 117 -6.72 2.58 -6.60
N ALA A 118 -7.68 3.24 -7.25
CA ALA A 118 -7.54 4.63 -7.64
C ALA A 118 -7.42 5.56 -6.43
N ILE A 119 -8.21 5.31 -5.38
CA ILE A 119 -8.11 6.02 -4.09
C ILE A 119 -6.73 5.79 -3.47
N LEU A 120 -6.24 4.55 -3.41
CA LEU A 120 -4.93 4.24 -2.85
C LEU A 120 -3.80 4.94 -3.64
N ASP A 121 -3.88 4.98 -4.97
CA ASP A 121 -2.90 5.69 -5.82
C ASP A 121 -2.84 7.19 -5.48
N GLU A 122 -4.00 7.83 -5.39
CA GLU A 122 -4.09 9.24 -5.01
C GLU A 122 -3.58 9.48 -3.58
N GLN A 123 -3.95 8.63 -2.62
CA GLN A 123 -3.48 8.73 -1.24
C GLN A 123 -1.96 8.56 -1.14
N LEU A 124 -1.37 7.57 -1.83
CA LEU A 124 0.07 7.36 -1.81
C LEU A 124 0.85 8.50 -2.49
N SER A 125 0.23 9.14 -3.50
CA SER A 125 0.80 10.32 -4.17
C SER A 125 0.73 11.58 -3.29
N ALA A 126 -0.29 11.71 -2.44
CA ALA A 126 -0.50 12.86 -1.56
C ALA A 126 0.18 12.74 -0.19
N ALA A 127 0.29 11.52 0.36
CA ALA A 127 0.79 11.27 1.70
C ALA A 127 2.31 11.51 1.82
N SER A 128 2.73 12.00 2.98
CA SER A 128 4.12 11.99 3.40
C SER A 128 4.56 10.58 3.84
N LEU A 129 5.87 10.34 3.82
CA LEU A 129 6.46 9.08 4.31
C LEU A 129 6.06 8.77 5.77
N SER A 130 6.00 9.79 6.62
CA SER A 130 5.58 9.63 8.02
C SER A 130 4.12 9.20 8.14
N GLU A 131 3.23 9.68 7.27
CA GLU A 131 1.82 9.28 7.26
C GLU A 131 1.67 7.85 6.77
N ILE A 132 2.37 7.46 5.70
CA ILE A 132 2.39 6.08 5.19
C ILE A 132 2.89 5.12 6.26
N ALA A 133 4.05 5.42 6.88
CA ALA A 133 4.60 4.59 7.95
C ALA A 133 3.67 4.51 9.18
N SER A 134 2.99 5.62 9.51
CA SER A 134 2.01 5.64 10.60
C SER A 134 0.77 4.81 10.27
N ALA A 135 0.29 4.84 9.03
CA ALA A 135 -0.82 4.03 8.57
C ALA A 135 -0.49 2.54 8.62
N GLU A 136 0.70 2.14 8.15
CA GLU A 136 1.18 0.76 8.24
C GLU A 136 1.30 0.28 9.69
N ALA A 137 1.85 1.11 10.58
CA ALA A 137 1.97 0.78 12.00
C ALA A 137 0.60 0.60 12.67
N ARG A 138 -0.34 1.53 12.41
CA ARG A 138 -1.72 1.46 12.93
C ARG A 138 -2.47 0.24 12.41
N MET A 139 -2.28 -0.10 11.14
CA MET A 139 -2.83 -1.33 10.55
C MET A 139 -2.30 -2.56 11.29
N ILE A 140 -0.98 -2.68 11.49
CA ILE A 140 -0.38 -3.82 12.20
C ILE A 140 -0.94 -3.93 13.63
N GLU A 141 -1.00 -2.80 14.35
CA GLU A 141 -1.58 -2.75 15.69
C GLU A 141 -3.04 -3.20 15.69
N GLY A 142 -3.84 -2.74 14.72
CA GLY A 142 -5.22 -3.17 14.52
C GLY A 142 -5.36 -4.67 14.34
N LEU A 143 -4.54 -5.27 13.46
CA LEU A 143 -4.54 -6.71 13.22
C LEU A 143 -4.17 -7.51 14.48
N MET A 144 -3.16 -7.05 15.23
CA MET A 144 -2.74 -7.70 16.48
C MET A 144 -3.85 -7.67 17.54
N ARG A 145 -4.55 -6.53 17.68
CA ARG A 145 -5.68 -6.41 18.61
C ARG A 145 -6.84 -7.33 18.21
N SER A 146 -7.17 -7.41 16.92
CA SER A 146 -8.21 -8.32 16.42
C SER A 146 -7.86 -9.79 16.67
N ALA A 147 -6.59 -10.18 16.45
CA ALA A 147 -6.15 -11.54 16.72
C ALA A 147 -6.24 -11.90 18.22
N GLN A 148 -5.85 -10.98 19.11
CA GLN A 148 -6.00 -11.18 20.56
C GLN A 148 -7.47 -11.30 20.97
N ALA A 149 -8.36 -10.46 20.43
CA ALA A 149 -9.79 -10.53 20.69
C ALA A 149 -10.39 -11.87 20.25
N GLN A 150 -9.96 -12.39 19.10
CA GLN A 150 -10.40 -13.70 18.61
C GLN A 150 -9.97 -14.84 19.55
N VAL A 151 -8.72 -14.86 19.99
CA VAL A 151 -8.22 -15.88 20.94
C VAL A 151 -8.97 -15.83 22.28
N LEU A 152 -9.27 -14.62 22.79
CA LEU A 152 -10.04 -14.46 24.01
C LEU A 152 -11.49 -14.93 23.85
N ALA A 153 -12.11 -14.68 22.69
CA ALA A 153 -13.46 -15.15 22.38
C ALA A 153 -13.52 -16.69 22.30
N GLU A 154 -12.53 -17.32 21.68
CA GLU A 154 -12.43 -18.79 21.58
C GLU A 154 -12.20 -19.46 22.94
N ALA A 155 -11.45 -18.83 23.85
CA ALA A 155 -11.21 -19.36 25.19
C ALA A 155 -12.42 -19.23 26.14
N ALA A 156 -13.43 -18.45 25.78
CA ALA A 156 -14.64 -18.22 26.57
C ALA A 156 -15.81 -19.16 26.21
N VAL A 157 -15.65 -20.00 25.18
CA VAL A 157 -16.61 -21.01 24.70
C VAL A 157 -16.23 -22.39 25.22
#